data_AF-A0A6A6F3B0-F1
#
_entry.id   AF-A0A6A6F3B0-F1
#
_cell.length_a   1.000
_cell.length_b   1.000
_cell.length_c   1.000
_cell.angle_alpha   90.00
_cell.angle_beta   90.00
_cell.angle_gamma   90.00
#
_symmetry.space_group_name_H-M   'P 1'
#
loop_
_entity.id
_entity.type
_entity.pdbx_description
1 polymer ?
#
loop_
_entity_poly.entity_id
_entity_poly.type
_entity_poly.pdbx_seq_one_letter_code
_entity_poly.pdbx_strand_id
1 'polypeptide(L)'
;MTSTAAELALAPPPLPFVPAEEPTTLRDQVEAVIQPWRAAINKPPFTTAQLIVFAFVVEGQEEMRRMKIYAWIVATFRFYGQLDWEKHLSALDRWDISDRDERSEVAADYFSTAIEDFFDVLQHFDLPIKTREHLPGDTITLTISWPAARIFLNLEPERQGIFPFTELPAELREKIFKLLFVFPKAGLMKEQRGNNAGRLVTLSGTPQPNYEDQLDESFHINRQTLLLPDTSNFLAVSCVSKQLRSEALSIFYGENQFRFRYLDALQVGLNQMGKDARQQIRHLHITTELSFGQRLAETVVGLSSLLPDLTLDKLKISTGKWGDAFDTHCDPDTSLNRMWTLNGVPADHNKLEKMHGIFELVALAKRAKTLEWSETEWEVHVDAVFKTWLLRQLERTKDVGGDDISET
;
A
#
# COMPACT_ATOMS: atom_id res chain seq x y z
N MET A 1 26.70 6.06 -76.53
CA MET A 1 26.94 6.89 -75.34
C MET A 1 26.50 6.06 -74.14
N THR A 2 27.31 5.10 -73.69
CA THR A 2 28.39 5.23 -72.67
C THR A 2 27.89 5.74 -71.31
N SER A 3 28.29 5.03 -70.26
CA SER A 3 28.12 5.31 -68.82
C SER A 3 26.85 4.70 -68.20
N THR A 4 26.89 3.87 -67.17
CA THR A 4 28.02 3.39 -66.35
C THR A 4 27.56 2.10 -65.67
N ALA A 5 28.38 1.07 -65.80
CA ALA A 5 28.27 -0.16 -65.05
C ALA A 5 28.84 0.03 -63.64
N ALA A 6 28.38 -0.83 -62.73
CA ALA A 6 29.07 -1.30 -61.53
C ALA A 6 29.23 -0.28 -60.38
N GLU A 7 28.10 0.00 -59.71
CA GLU A 7 28.12 0.28 -58.27
C GLU A 7 28.23 -1.07 -57.54
N LEU A 8 29.45 -1.63 -57.54
CA LEU A 8 29.83 -2.74 -56.69
C LEU A 8 29.80 -2.22 -55.24
N ALA A 9 28.68 -2.45 -54.57
CA ALA A 9 28.52 -2.21 -53.14
C ALA A 9 29.60 -3.00 -52.39
N LEU A 10 30.69 -2.31 -52.03
CA LEU A 10 31.69 -2.78 -51.10
C LEU A 10 30.96 -3.15 -49.81
N ALA A 11 30.97 -4.44 -49.47
CA ALA A 11 30.49 -4.90 -48.18
C ALA A 11 31.20 -4.06 -47.09
N PRO A 12 30.46 -3.52 -46.10
CA PRO A 12 31.06 -2.75 -45.04
C PRO A 12 32.15 -3.58 -44.36
N PRO A 13 33.32 -2.98 -44.05
CA PRO A 13 34.40 -3.72 -43.41
C PRO A 13 33.88 -4.34 -42.11
N PRO A 14 34.29 -5.58 -41.79
CA PRO A 14 33.88 -6.24 -40.56
C PRO A 14 34.29 -5.37 -39.37
N LEU A 15 33.32 -5.04 -38.52
CA LEU A 15 33.58 -4.24 -37.32
C LEU A 15 34.57 -5.00 -36.43
N PRO A 16 35.68 -4.37 -35.99
CA PRO A 16 36.63 -5.02 -35.10
C PRO A 16 35.93 -5.36 -33.78
N PHE A 17 36.02 -6.63 -33.37
CA PHE A 17 35.55 -7.06 -32.06
C PHE A 17 36.49 -6.49 -31.00
N VAL A 18 36.00 -5.53 -30.23
CA VAL A 18 36.64 -5.05 -29.01
C VAL A 18 36.00 -5.84 -27.86
N PRO A 19 36.74 -6.73 -27.17
CA PRO A 19 36.21 -7.41 -25.99
C PRO A 19 35.74 -6.35 -24.99
N ALA A 20 34.48 -6.43 -24.57
CA ALA A 20 34.00 -5.57 -23.49
C ALA A 20 34.82 -5.86 -22.23
N GLU A 21 35.28 -4.81 -21.54
CA GLU A 21 35.91 -4.96 -20.22
C GLU A 21 34.99 -5.77 -19.30
N GLU A 22 35.57 -6.67 -18.50
CA GLU A 22 34.77 -7.47 -17.57
C GLU A 22 33.98 -6.53 -16.65
N PRO A 23 32.64 -6.69 -16.56
CA PRO A 23 31.81 -5.77 -15.81
C PRO A 23 32.19 -5.84 -14.32
N THR A 24 32.61 -4.70 -13.77
CA THR A 24 32.91 -4.56 -12.34
C THR A 24 31.73 -5.06 -11.49
N THR A 25 32.01 -5.85 -10.45
CA THR A 25 30.94 -6.41 -9.63
C THR A 25 30.16 -5.29 -8.91
N LEU A 26 28.87 -5.50 -8.66
CA LEU A 26 28.03 -4.49 -7.97
C LEU A 26 28.63 -4.12 -6.60
N ARG A 27 29.21 -5.12 -5.92
CA ARG A 27 29.89 -4.95 -4.64
C ARG A 27 31.07 -4.00 -4.74
N ASP A 28 31.96 -4.21 -5.70
CA ASP A 28 33.15 -3.36 -5.87
C ASP A 28 32.76 -1.92 -6.24
N GLN A 29 31.71 -1.75 -7.05
CA GLN A 29 31.18 -0.42 -7.39
C GLN A 29 30.64 0.30 -6.14
N VAL A 30 29.82 -0.38 -5.32
CA VAL A 30 29.30 0.19 -4.07
C VAL A 30 30.43 0.49 -3.09
N GLU A 31 31.38 -0.42 -2.95
CA GLU A 31 32.54 -0.26 -2.06
C GLU A 31 33.32 1.00 -2.42
N ALA A 32 33.60 1.23 -3.72
CA ALA A 32 34.28 2.42 -4.20
C ALA A 32 33.50 3.72 -3.89
N VAL A 33 32.16 3.68 -3.99
CA VAL A 33 31.29 4.83 -3.72
C VAL A 33 31.26 5.19 -2.23
N ILE A 34 31.20 4.20 -1.33
CA ILE A 34 31.07 4.45 0.12
C ILE A 34 32.42 4.69 0.81
N GLN A 35 33.53 4.24 0.23
CA GLN A 35 34.86 4.27 0.87
C GLN A 35 35.27 5.66 1.39
N PRO A 36 35.07 6.78 0.66
CA PRO A 36 35.43 8.12 1.16
C PRO A 36 34.64 8.55 2.40
N TRP A 37 33.48 7.94 2.64
CA TRP A 37 32.53 8.35 3.67
C TRP A 37 32.62 7.53 4.95
N ARG A 38 33.30 6.37 4.94
CA ARG A 38 33.40 5.49 6.12
C ARG A 38 34.02 6.17 7.33
N ALA A 39 35.11 6.89 7.11
CA ALA A 39 35.83 7.61 8.16
C ALA A 39 35.42 9.09 8.31
N ALA A 40 34.53 9.58 7.43
CA ALA A 40 34.09 10.97 7.43
C ALA A 40 33.26 11.27 8.69
N ILE A 41 33.47 12.47 9.24
CA ILE A 41 32.70 12.98 10.37
C ILE A 41 31.38 13.60 9.88
N ASN A 42 31.31 14.03 8.62
CA ASN A 42 30.10 14.63 8.06
C ASN A 42 29.09 13.54 7.63
N LYS A 43 27.80 13.89 7.64
CA LYS A 43 26.72 13.03 7.13
C LYS A 43 27.02 12.61 5.68
N PRO A 44 27.01 11.31 5.35
CA PRO A 44 27.20 10.87 3.97
C PRO A 44 26.04 11.36 3.09
N PRO A 45 26.26 11.67 1.80
CA PRO A 45 25.26 12.21 0.89
C PRO A 45 24.34 11.10 0.33
N PHE A 46 24.01 10.12 1.16
CA PHE A 46 23.18 8.98 0.80
C PHE A 46 21.88 9.03 1.60
N THR A 47 20.80 8.70 0.92
CA THR A 47 19.51 8.47 1.57
C THR A 47 19.57 7.21 2.43
N THR A 48 18.71 7.11 3.45
CA THR A 48 18.60 5.90 4.28
C THR A 48 18.29 4.66 3.44
N ALA A 49 17.49 4.81 2.39
CA ALA A 49 17.17 3.77 1.42
C ALA A 49 18.42 3.21 0.73
N GLN A 50 19.31 4.10 0.27
CA GLN A 50 20.60 3.70 -0.32
C GLN A 50 21.50 3.00 0.70
N LEU A 51 21.56 3.49 1.94
CA LEU A 51 22.35 2.86 3.01
C LEU A 51 21.90 1.43 3.31
N ILE A 52 20.59 1.19 3.32
CA ILE A 52 20.00 -0.16 3.47
C ILE A 52 20.45 -1.07 2.33
N VAL A 53 20.35 -0.60 1.08
CA VAL A 53 20.75 -1.38 -0.11
C VAL A 53 22.26 -1.64 -0.12
N PHE A 54 23.08 -0.67 0.30
CA PHE A 54 24.53 -0.86 0.44
C PHE A 54 24.87 -1.97 1.43
N ALA A 55 24.15 -2.06 2.56
CA ALA A 55 24.37 -3.11 3.55
C ALA A 55 24.22 -4.51 2.92
N PHE A 56 23.13 -4.74 2.18
CA PHE A 56 22.92 -5.99 1.45
C PHE A 56 24.05 -6.27 0.45
N VAL A 57 24.35 -5.31 -0.42
CA VAL A 57 25.34 -5.47 -1.50
C VAL A 57 26.74 -5.76 -0.97
N VAL A 58 27.18 -5.05 0.08
CA VAL A 58 28.53 -5.19 0.63
C VAL A 58 28.69 -6.47 1.45
N GLU A 59 27.65 -6.87 2.20
CA GLU A 59 27.63 -8.14 2.93
C GLU A 59 27.50 -9.34 1.99
N GLY A 60 26.92 -9.16 0.79
CA GLY A 60 26.67 -10.22 -0.17
C GLY A 60 25.61 -11.22 0.29
N GLN A 61 24.71 -10.80 1.16
CA GLN A 61 23.60 -11.61 1.67
C GLN A 61 22.30 -11.24 0.98
N GLU A 62 21.49 -12.22 0.57
CA GLU A 62 20.16 -11.96 0.00
C GLU A 62 19.09 -11.71 1.06
N GLU A 63 19.32 -12.21 2.27
CA GLU A 63 18.42 -12.06 3.42
C GLU A 63 19.19 -11.49 4.61
N MET A 64 18.63 -10.46 5.25
CA MET A 64 19.21 -9.84 6.44
C MET A 64 18.12 -9.41 7.42
N ARG A 65 18.39 -9.60 8.71
CA ARG A 65 17.54 -9.06 9.77
C ARG A 65 17.62 -7.53 9.77
N ARG A 66 16.49 -6.88 10.03
CA ARG A 66 16.39 -5.42 10.14
C ARG A 66 17.46 -4.81 11.06
N MET A 67 17.66 -5.40 12.24
CA MET A 67 18.68 -4.92 13.20
C MET A 67 20.12 -5.17 12.73
N LYS A 68 20.36 -6.20 11.91
CA LYS A 68 21.69 -6.43 11.32
C LYS A 68 22.03 -5.33 10.31
N ILE A 69 21.06 -4.91 9.50
CA ILE A 69 21.24 -3.79 8.55
C ILE A 69 21.54 -2.49 9.32
N TYR A 70 20.76 -2.19 10.37
CA TYR A 70 21.01 -1.03 11.21
C TYR A 70 22.44 -1.03 11.78
N ALA A 71 22.82 -2.14 12.44
CA ALA A 71 24.14 -2.31 13.02
C ALA A 71 25.25 -2.17 11.98
N TRP A 72 25.05 -2.69 10.76
CA TRP A 72 26.00 -2.54 9.67
C TRP A 72 26.21 -1.07 9.29
N ILE A 73 25.15 -0.27 9.18
CA ILE A 73 25.26 1.16 8.82
C ILE A 73 26.03 1.91 9.92
N VAL A 74 25.67 1.70 11.19
CA VAL A 74 26.31 2.33 12.34
C VAL A 74 27.80 1.96 12.44
N ALA A 75 28.14 0.70 12.17
CA ALA A 75 29.53 0.23 12.17
C ALA A 75 30.34 0.70 10.95
N THR A 76 29.69 0.89 9.80
CA THR A 76 30.37 1.22 8.54
C THR A 76 30.65 2.72 8.40
N PHE A 77 29.74 3.57 8.88
CA PHE A 77 29.83 5.02 8.72
C PHE A 77 30.02 5.70 10.07
N ARG A 78 31.21 6.25 10.30
CA ARG A 78 31.59 6.90 11.56
C ARG A 78 30.59 7.95 12.04
N PHE A 79 30.04 8.76 11.14
CA PHE A 79 29.01 9.76 11.47
C PHE A 79 27.81 9.14 12.21
N TYR A 80 27.23 8.05 11.68
CA TYR A 80 26.09 7.40 12.31
C TYR A 80 26.49 6.66 13.60
N GLY A 81 27.71 6.10 13.65
CA GLY A 81 28.29 5.55 14.88
C GLY A 81 28.38 6.55 16.03
N GLN A 82 28.84 7.78 15.74
CA GLN A 82 28.92 8.85 16.75
C GLN A 82 27.52 9.30 17.20
N LEU A 83 26.60 9.48 16.24
CA LEU A 83 25.23 9.91 16.54
C LEU A 83 24.46 8.86 17.37
N ASP A 84 24.63 7.57 17.07
CA ASP A 84 24.04 6.47 17.85
C ASP A 84 24.55 6.47 19.28
N TRP A 85 25.86 6.65 19.46
CA TRP A 85 26.48 6.73 20.78
C TRP A 85 26.00 7.94 21.59
N GLU A 86 25.91 9.12 20.98
CA GLU A 86 25.42 10.34 21.64
C GLU A 86 23.95 10.21 22.09
N LYS A 87 23.09 9.60 21.24
CA LYS A 87 21.70 9.30 21.59
C LYS A 87 21.62 8.30 22.74
N HIS A 88 22.44 7.25 22.71
CA HIS A 88 22.50 6.25 23.77
C HIS A 88 22.91 6.87 25.11
N LEU A 89 23.95 7.70 25.14
CA LEU A 89 24.37 8.42 26.35
C LEU A 89 23.27 9.36 26.87
N SER A 90 22.64 10.12 25.97
CA SER A 90 21.53 11.02 26.34
C SER A 90 20.32 10.27 26.90
N ALA A 91 20.11 9.02 26.49
CA ALA A 91 19.05 8.17 27.00
C ALA A 91 19.41 7.59 28.39
N LEU A 92 20.67 7.24 28.63
CA LEU A 92 21.16 6.80 29.94
C LEU A 92 21.08 7.93 30.98
N ASP A 93 21.46 9.15 30.61
CA ASP A 93 21.36 10.31 31.52
C ASP A 93 19.90 10.60 31.92
N ARG A 94 18.96 10.40 30.99
CA ARG A 94 17.52 10.56 31.26
C ARG A 94 16.95 9.44 32.13
N TRP A 95 17.46 8.23 32.01
CA TRP A 95 17.05 7.08 32.83
C TRP A 95 17.40 7.25 34.31
N ASP A 96 18.47 7.97 34.64
CA ASP A 96 18.87 8.21 36.03
C ASP A 96 17.95 9.24 36.74
N ILE A 97 17.22 10.06 35.96
CA ILE A 97 16.44 11.20 36.45
C ILE A 97 14.93 10.88 36.53
N SER A 98 14.41 9.95 35.72
CA SER A 98 12.97 9.68 35.66
C SER A 98 12.46 8.86 36.84
N ASP A 99 11.54 9.43 37.60
CA ASP A 99 10.75 8.77 38.64
C ASP A 99 9.91 7.61 38.03
N ARG A 100 9.57 6.60 38.83
CA ARG A 100 9.12 5.28 38.32
C ARG A 100 7.87 5.28 37.42
N ASP A 101 7.07 6.34 37.41
CA ASP A 101 5.78 6.40 36.69
C ASP A 101 5.88 6.93 35.23
N GLU A 102 6.98 7.58 34.82
CA GLU A 102 7.17 8.10 33.44
C GLU A 102 7.89 7.10 32.51
N ARG A 103 8.14 5.87 32.98
CA ARG A 103 8.96 4.87 32.26
C ARG A 103 8.41 4.43 30.90
N SER A 104 7.11 4.60 30.64
CA SER A 104 6.49 4.17 29.38
C SER A 104 6.80 5.10 28.21
N GLU A 105 6.84 6.42 28.43
CA GLU A 105 7.15 7.38 27.35
C GLU A 105 8.65 7.44 27.07
N VAL A 106 9.49 7.31 28.10
CA VAL A 106 10.96 7.27 27.96
C VAL A 106 11.42 6.02 27.21
N ALA A 107 10.71 4.90 27.33
CA ALA A 107 11.00 3.69 26.56
C ALA A 107 10.79 3.90 25.05
N ALA A 108 9.79 4.69 24.65
CA ALA A 108 9.53 5.00 23.23
C ALA A 108 10.65 5.86 22.62
N ASP A 109 11.19 6.82 23.37
CA ASP A 109 12.30 7.69 22.92
C ASP A 109 13.64 6.94 22.87
N TYR A 110 13.78 5.85 23.64
CA TYR A 110 14.92 4.93 23.59
C TYR A 110 15.04 4.21 22.23
N PHE A 111 13.96 4.14 21.46
CA PHE A 111 13.95 3.60 20.10
C PHE A 111 14.20 4.67 19.03
N SER A 112 14.52 5.90 19.40
CA SER A 112 14.93 6.92 18.43
C SER A 112 16.27 6.52 17.79
N THR A 113 16.21 5.99 16.57
CA THR A 113 17.39 5.52 15.84
C THR A 113 18.32 6.66 15.46
N ALA A 114 19.63 6.42 15.43
CA ALA A 114 20.62 7.37 14.92
C ALA A 114 20.34 7.78 13.48
N ILE A 115 19.84 6.84 12.70
CA ILE A 115 19.39 7.05 11.33
C ILE A 115 17.93 7.47 11.41
N GLU A 116 17.68 8.76 11.19
CA GLU A 116 16.33 9.30 10.99
C GLU A 116 15.61 8.46 9.93
N ASP A 117 14.29 8.28 10.05
CA ASP A 117 13.43 7.57 9.10
C ASP A 117 13.74 6.08 8.80
N PHE A 118 14.73 5.46 9.44
CA PHE A 118 15.16 4.08 9.14
C PHE A 118 14.03 3.07 9.08
N PHE A 119 13.09 3.12 10.03
CA PHE A 119 11.96 2.20 10.06
C PHE A 119 10.87 2.55 9.04
N ASP A 120 10.68 3.83 8.75
CA ASP A 120 9.68 4.32 7.79
C ASP A 120 10.11 3.99 6.36
N VAL A 121 11.40 4.18 6.06
CA VAL A 121 11.96 3.89 4.74
C VAL A 121 11.80 2.43 4.37
N LEU A 122 11.90 1.49 5.30
CA LEU A 122 11.68 0.06 5.04
C LEU A 122 10.26 -0.27 4.55
N GLN A 123 9.31 0.66 4.70
CA GLN A 123 7.95 0.55 4.20
C GLN A 123 7.79 1.18 2.80
N HIS A 124 8.82 1.77 2.22
CA HIS A 124 8.73 2.39 0.89
C HIS A 124 8.59 1.34 -0.21
N PHE A 125 7.61 1.54 -1.09
CA PHE A 125 7.31 0.64 -2.20
C PHE A 125 8.46 0.48 -3.21
N ASP A 126 9.23 1.54 -3.45
CA ASP A 126 10.28 1.56 -4.48
C ASP A 126 11.59 0.90 -4.04
N LEU A 127 11.69 0.46 -2.78
CA LEU A 127 12.88 -0.25 -2.33
C LEU A 127 12.98 -1.62 -3.00
N PRO A 128 14.18 -2.06 -3.40
CA PRO A 128 14.40 -3.37 -3.99
C PRO A 128 14.34 -4.51 -2.95
N ILE A 129 13.68 -4.27 -1.80
CA ILE A 129 13.57 -5.20 -0.69
C ILE A 129 12.13 -5.69 -0.54
N LYS A 130 11.99 -6.92 -0.09
CA LYS A 130 10.72 -7.48 0.37
C LYS A 130 10.89 -7.97 1.79
N THR A 131 9.88 -7.78 2.61
CA THR A 131 9.92 -8.34 3.94
C THR A 131 9.35 -9.74 3.93
N ARG A 132 10.06 -10.61 4.63
CA ARG A 132 9.60 -11.95 4.93
C ARG A 132 9.11 -11.93 6.37
N GLU A 133 7.80 -12.05 6.53
CA GLU A 133 7.22 -12.22 7.86
C GLU A 133 7.58 -13.61 8.38
N HIS A 134 8.08 -13.63 9.62
CA HIS A 134 8.23 -14.84 10.40
C HIS A 134 7.18 -14.85 11.51
N LEU A 135 7.04 -16.01 12.18
CA LEU A 135 6.08 -16.23 13.26
C LEU A 135 6.15 -15.13 14.34
N PRO A 136 5.05 -14.87 15.07
CA PRO A 136 5.00 -13.83 16.09
C PRO A 136 6.17 -13.97 17.08
N GLY A 137 6.96 -12.90 17.21
CA GLY A 137 8.13 -12.84 18.08
C GLY A 137 9.48 -12.97 17.35
N ASP A 138 9.49 -13.30 16.06
CA ASP A 138 10.72 -13.36 15.28
C ASP A 138 11.06 -12.01 14.64
N THR A 139 12.35 -11.74 14.53
CA THR A 139 12.86 -10.47 14.00
C THR A 139 12.53 -10.34 12.50
N ILE A 140 12.00 -9.18 12.10
CA ILE A 140 11.70 -8.84 10.70
C ILE A 140 12.92 -9.13 9.82
N THR A 141 12.77 -10.07 8.90
CA THR A 141 13.81 -10.43 7.92
C THR A 141 13.47 -9.80 6.58
N LEU A 142 14.45 -9.14 5.99
CA LEU A 142 14.35 -8.42 4.73
C LEU A 142 15.12 -9.20 3.69
N THR A 143 14.55 -9.32 2.49
CA THR A 143 15.13 -9.97 1.32
C THR A 143 15.39 -8.93 0.24
N ILE A 144 16.44 -9.06 -0.57
CA ILE A 144 16.74 -8.12 -1.65
C ILE A 144 16.79 -8.80 -3.02
N SER A 145 16.43 -8.08 -4.07
CA SER A 145 16.65 -8.48 -5.46
C SER A 145 17.89 -7.79 -6.04
N TRP A 146 18.96 -8.54 -6.37
CA TRP A 146 20.20 -7.94 -6.91
C TRP A 146 20.01 -7.12 -8.20
N PRO A 147 19.23 -7.58 -9.20
CA PRO A 147 18.96 -6.77 -10.38
C PRO A 147 18.24 -5.46 -10.03
N ALA A 148 17.28 -5.51 -9.11
CA ALA A 148 16.56 -4.32 -8.67
C ALA A 148 17.46 -3.37 -7.86
N ALA A 149 18.35 -3.91 -7.02
CA ALA A 149 19.34 -3.12 -6.27
C ALA A 149 20.28 -2.35 -7.21
N ARG A 150 20.75 -2.98 -8.29
CA ARG A 150 21.59 -2.33 -9.30
C ARG A 150 20.86 -1.15 -9.96
N ILE A 151 19.60 -1.34 -10.33
CA ILE A 151 18.76 -0.28 -10.94
C ILE A 151 18.51 0.83 -9.92
N PHE A 152 18.14 0.48 -8.70
CA PHE A 152 17.83 1.42 -7.62
C PHE A 152 19.00 2.33 -7.27
N LEU A 153 20.21 1.79 -7.20
CA LEU A 153 21.41 2.56 -6.89
C LEU A 153 21.89 3.44 -8.05
N ASN A 154 21.31 3.27 -9.25
CA ASN A 154 21.66 4.01 -10.46
C ASN A 154 23.17 4.10 -10.71
N LEU A 155 23.88 2.98 -10.52
CA LEU A 155 25.33 2.90 -10.74
C LEU A 155 25.69 2.72 -12.23
N GLU A 156 24.69 2.58 -13.09
CA GLU A 156 24.89 2.69 -14.52
C GLU A 156 25.22 4.15 -14.88
N PRO A 157 26.10 4.41 -15.86
CA PRO A 157 26.34 5.75 -16.32
C PRO A 157 25.02 6.41 -16.74
N GLU A 158 24.88 7.69 -16.42
CA GLU A 158 23.67 8.45 -16.73
C GLU A 158 23.33 8.28 -18.22
N ARG A 159 22.16 7.70 -18.48
CA ARG A 159 21.71 7.42 -19.85
C ARG A 159 21.59 8.74 -20.58
N GLN A 160 22.38 8.91 -21.62
CA GLN A 160 22.36 10.12 -22.43
C GLN A 160 21.11 10.14 -23.32
N GLY A 161 20.41 11.28 -23.35
CA GLY A 161 19.26 11.52 -24.23
C GLY A 161 17.90 11.45 -23.54
N ILE A 162 16.86 11.74 -24.31
CA ILE A 162 15.46 11.68 -23.86
C ILE A 162 14.88 10.34 -24.32
N PHE A 163 14.35 9.55 -23.39
CA PHE A 163 13.63 8.32 -23.74
C PHE A 163 12.33 8.69 -24.47
N PRO A 164 12.14 8.30 -25.74
CA PRO A 164 10.98 8.70 -26.54
C PRO A 164 9.73 7.90 -26.17
N PHE A 165 9.27 8.03 -24.92
CA PHE A 165 8.16 7.25 -24.36
C PHE A 165 6.89 7.34 -25.21
N THR A 166 6.62 8.51 -25.80
CA THR A 166 5.44 8.74 -26.66
C THR A 166 5.52 8.05 -28.02
N GLU A 167 6.73 7.67 -28.47
CA GLU A 167 6.93 6.96 -29.73
C GLU A 167 6.77 5.44 -29.59
N LEU A 168 6.69 4.94 -28.35
CA LEU A 168 6.39 3.54 -28.08
C LEU A 168 4.98 3.18 -28.59
N PRO A 169 4.77 1.96 -29.13
CA PRO A 169 3.44 1.41 -29.36
C PRO A 169 2.59 1.44 -28.10
N ALA A 170 1.28 1.61 -28.25
CA ALA A 170 0.32 1.75 -27.14
C ALA A 170 0.40 0.54 -26.18
N GLU A 171 0.63 -0.66 -26.72
CA GLU A 171 0.74 -1.90 -25.95
C GLU A 171 1.96 -1.91 -25.02
N LEU A 172 3.07 -1.28 -25.45
CA LEU A 172 4.26 -1.15 -24.60
C LEU A 172 4.06 -0.09 -23.52
N ARG A 173 3.40 1.03 -23.85
CA ARG A 173 3.05 2.06 -22.86
C ARG A 173 2.10 1.50 -21.81
N GLU A 174 1.08 0.74 -22.21
CA GLU A 174 0.17 0.06 -21.29
C GLU A 174 0.90 -0.86 -20.33
N LYS A 175 1.84 -1.68 -20.82
CA LYS A 175 2.67 -2.54 -19.96
C LYS A 175 3.48 -1.73 -18.95
N ILE A 176 4.07 -0.62 -19.36
CA ILE A 176 4.82 0.26 -18.46
C ILE A 176 3.87 0.89 -17.43
N PHE A 177 2.71 1.38 -17.84
CA PHE A 177 1.71 1.91 -16.91
C PHE A 177 1.20 0.85 -15.95
N LYS A 178 1.01 -0.40 -16.38
CA LYS A 178 0.67 -1.50 -15.47
C LYS A 178 1.75 -1.75 -14.43
N LEU A 179 3.02 -1.70 -14.83
CA LEU A 179 4.15 -1.81 -13.90
C LEU A 179 4.22 -0.65 -12.88
N LEU A 180 3.81 0.55 -13.29
CA LEU A 180 3.86 1.74 -12.45
C LEU A 180 2.61 1.91 -11.56
N PHE A 181 1.45 1.47 -12.03
CA PHE A 181 0.17 1.83 -11.44
C PHE A 181 -0.66 0.68 -10.94
N VAL A 182 -0.32 -0.58 -11.22
CA VAL A 182 -1.08 -1.72 -10.69
C VAL A 182 -0.40 -2.23 -9.42
N PHE A 183 -1.13 -2.10 -8.32
CA PHE A 183 -0.67 -2.44 -6.97
C PHE A 183 -1.18 -3.81 -6.53
N PRO A 184 -0.64 -4.37 -5.42
CA PRO A 184 -1.13 -5.62 -4.86
C PRO A 184 -2.65 -5.62 -4.63
N LYS A 185 -3.27 -6.79 -4.80
CA LYS A 185 -4.75 -6.99 -4.73
C LYS A 185 -5.38 -6.62 -3.39
N ALA A 186 -4.59 -6.42 -2.33
CA ALA A 186 -5.10 -5.96 -1.06
C ALA A 186 -5.69 -4.53 -1.13
N GLY A 187 -5.34 -3.79 -2.19
CA GLY A 187 -5.94 -2.51 -2.54
C GLY A 187 -5.17 -1.30 -2.06
N LEU A 188 -5.68 -0.13 -2.44
CA LEU A 188 -5.17 1.21 -2.14
C LEU A 188 -6.06 1.86 -1.09
N MET A 189 -5.48 2.34 0.00
CA MET A 189 -6.18 3.14 1.00
C MET A 189 -5.43 4.44 1.26
N LYS A 190 -6.15 5.45 1.77
CA LYS A 190 -5.54 6.71 2.20
C LYS A 190 -5.18 6.62 3.68
N GLU A 191 -3.92 6.89 4.02
CA GLU A 191 -3.47 6.95 5.41
C GLU A 191 -4.17 8.11 6.13
N GLN A 192 -4.70 7.85 7.31
CA GLN A 192 -5.53 8.82 8.05
C GLN A 192 -4.80 9.41 9.25
N ARG A 193 -3.71 8.77 9.73
CA ARG A 193 -3.03 9.17 10.96
C ARG A 193 -1.53 9.36 10.77
N GLY A 194 -0.94 10.11 11.70
CA GLY A 194 0.50 10.33 11.79
C GLY A 194 1.08 11.26 10.72
N ASN A 195 2.41 11.24 10.60
CA ASN A 195 3.16 12.11 9.69
C ASN A 195 2.87 11.82 8.20
N ASN A 196 2.25 10.69 7.90
CA ASN A 196 1.88 10.27 6.54
C ASN A 196 0.40 10.51 6.21
N ALA A 197 -0.34 11.23 7.06
CA ALA A 197 -1.75 11.51 6.83
C ALA A 197 -1.98 12.12 5.44
N GLY A 198 -2.84 11.46 4.67
CA GLY A 198 -3.20 11.87 3.32
C GLY A 198 -2.48 11.15 2.19
N ARG A 199 -1.40 10.40 2.49
CA ARG A 199 -0.68 9.60 1.49
C ARG A 199 -1.44 8.33 1.14
N LEU A 200 -1.28 7.85 -0.09
CA LEU A 200 -1.81 6.54 -0.46
C LEU A 200 -0.87 5.46 0.06
N VAL A 201 -1.46 4.39 0.56
CA VAL A 201 -0.75 3.21 1.04
C VAL A 201 -1.42 1.98 0.46
N THR A 202 -0.62 0.93 0.25
CA THR A 202 -1.14 -0.38 -0.15
C THR A 202 -0.74 -1.41 0.88
N LEU A 203 -1.59 -2.39 1.12
CA LEU A 203 -1.25 -3.50 2.00
C LEU A 203 -0.50 -4.55 1.16
N SER A 204 0.73 -4.85 1.54
CA SER A 204 1.51 -5.95 0.98
C SER A 204 1.52 -7.13 1.94
N GLY A 205 1.48 -8.33 1.37
CA GLY A 205 1.37 -9.59 2.09
C GLY A 205 0.17 -10.41 1.63
N THR A 206 0.29 -11.74 1.71
CA THR A 206 -0.88 -12.60 1.68
C THR A 206 -1.73 -12.24 2.89
N PRO A 207 -3.06 -12.01 2.76
CA PRO A 207 -3.91 -11.92 3.93
C PRO A 207 -3.70 -13.21 4.73
N GLN A 208 -2.99 -13.13 5.87
CA GLN A 208 -2.90 -14.28 6.74
C GLN A 208 -4.34 -14.56 7.21
N PRO A 209 -4.89 -15.76 6.96
CA PRO A 209 -6.28 -16.07 7.26
C PRO A 209 -6.63 -15.94 8.76
N ASN A 210 -5.62 -15.89 9.64
CA ASN A 210 -5.81 -16.03 11.09
C ASN A 210 -5.41 -14.78 11.91
N TYR A 211 -5.04 -13.65 11.28
CA TYR A 211 -4.43 -12.52 11.99
C TYR A 211 -4.90 -11.13 11.53
N GLU A 212 -6.21 -10.94 11.32
CA GLU A 212 -6.79 -9.58 11.37
C GLU A 212 -7.05 -9.11 12.83
N ASP A 213 -6.66 -9.92 13.82
CA ASP A 213 -7.35 -9.94 15.11
C ASP A 213 -6.63 -9.26 16.30
N GLN A 214 -5.46 -8.64 16.11
CA GLN A 214 -4.78 -7.88 17.17
C GLN A 214 -4.39 -6.47 16.70
N LEU A 215 -5.42 -5.65 16.52
CA LEU A 215 -5.31 -4.19 16.45
C LEU A 215 -5.73 -3.63 17.80
N ASP A 216 -4.88 -3.82 18.81
CA ASP A 216 -4.73 -2.76 19.80
C ASP A 216 -4.08 -1.60 19.04
N GLU A 217 -4.60 -0.38 19.16
CA GLU A 217 -4.23 0.80 18.35
C GLU A 217 -2.74 1.20 18.46
N SER A 218 -1.95 0.43 19.21
CA SER A 218 -0.55 0.67 19.53
C SER A 218 0.46 -0.37 19.02
N PHE A 219 0.09 -1.57 18.52
CA PHE A 219 1.11 -2.56 18.13
C PHE A 219 0.80 -3.41 16.89
N HIS A 220 1.62 -3.19 15.86
CA HIS A 220 2.05 -4.14 14.81
C HIS A 220 0.96 -4.87 14.00
N ILE A 221 0.42 -4.17 13.01
CA ILE A 221 -0.20 -4.82 11.85
C ILE A 221 0.88 -5.68 11.17
N ASN A 222 0.74 -7.01 11.24
CA ASN A 222 1.43 -8.03 10.44
C ASN A 222 1.00 -7.98 8.95
N ARG A 223 0.82 -6.78 8.41
CA ARG A 223 0.69 -6.52 6.98
C ARG A 223 1.60 -5.36 6.70
N GLN A 224 2.45 -5.54 5.70
CA GLN A 224 3.34 -4.49 5.26
C GLN A 224 2.52 -3.39 4.61
N THR A 225 2.20 -2.34 5.36
CA THR A 225 1.72 -1.11 4.74
C THR A 225 2.88 -0.56 3.92
N LEU A 226 2.80 -0.66 2.60
CA LEU A 226 3.74 -0.03 1.70
C LEU A 226 3.30 1.41 1.47
N LEU A 227 4.19 2.33 1.86
CA LEU A 227 4.03 3.74 1.61
C LEU A 227 4.28 4.00 0.13
N LEU A 228 3.27 4.54 -0.57
CA LEU A 228 3.44 4.98 -1.94
C LEU A 228 4.04 6.39 -1.96
N PRO A 229 4.74 6.77 -3.04
CA PRO A 229 5.07 8.16 -3.29
C PRO A 229 3.83 9.04 -3.24
N ASP A 230 4.01 10.35 -3.04
CA ASP A 230 2.87 11.27 -3.09
C ASP A 230 2.11 11.16 -4.40
N THR A 231 0.78 11.29 -4.34
CA THR A 231 -0.09 11.11 -5.49
C THR A 231 0.25 12.02 -6.66
N SER A 232 0.70 13.24 -6.37
CA SER A 232 1.22 14.16 -7.38
C SER A 232 2.47 13.63 -8.09
N ASN A 233 3.35 12.93 -7.38
CA ASN A 233 4.62 12.44 -7.90
C ASN A 233 4.41 11.21 -8.76
N PHE A 234 3.67 10.21 -8.29
CA PHE A 234 3.46 9.00 -9.10
C PHE A 234 2.53 9.25 -10.29
N LEU A 235 1.52 10.13 -10.15
CA LEU A 235 0.67 10.52 -11.29
C LEU A 235 1.34 11.57 -12.21
N ALA A 236 2.56 12.02 -11.93
CA ALA A 236 3.23 13.04 -12.74
C ALA A 236 3.33 12.64 -14.23
N VAL A 237 3.54 11.35 -14.51
CA VAL A 237 3.58 10.84 -15.90
C VAL A 237 2.23 10.99 -16.62
N SER A 238 1.12 10.97 -15.88
CA SER A 238 -0.23 11.22 -16.43
C SER A 238 -0.46 12.70 -16.78
N CYS A 239 0.39 13.62 -16.31
CA CYS A 239 0.27 15.05 -16.55
C CYS A 239 0.99 15.54 -17.82
N VAL A 240 1.75 14.67 -18.50
CA VAL A 240 2.58 15.06 -19.66
C VAL A 240 1.75 15.37 -20.90
N SER A 241 0.74 14.56 -21.21
CA SER A 241 -0.13 14.77 -22.37
C SER A 241 -1.53 14.21 -22.12
N LYS A 242 -2.53 14.70 -22.87
CA LYS A 242 -3.93 14.21 -22.75
C LYS A 242 -4.05 12.72 -23.08
N GLN A 243 -3.28 12.24 -24.05
CA GLN A 243 -3.26 10.82 -24.43
C GLN A 243 -2.71 9.97 -23.29
N LEU A 244 -1.52 10.30 -22.78
CA LEU A 244 -0.92 9.56 -21.68
C LEU A 244 -1.78 9.62 -20.42
N ARG A 245 -2.43 10.76 -20.17
CA ARG A 245 -3.42 10.90 -19.10
C ARG A 245 -4.55 9.88 -19.24
N SER A 246 -5.19 9.80 -20.41
CA SER A 246 -6.30 8.87 -20.62
C SER A 246 -5.87 7.40 -20.51
N GLU A 247 -4.69 7.06 -21.03
CA GLU A 247 -4.12 5.71 -20.94
C GLU A 247 -3.81 5.36 -19.47
N ALA A 248 -3.03 6.20 -18.79
CA ALA A 248 -2.58 6.00 -17.41
C ALA A 248 -3.72 5.93 -16.39
N LEU A 249 -4.65 6.89 -16.42
CA LEU A 249 -5.72 6.96 -15.42
C LEU A 249 -6.67 5.77 -15.55
N SER A 250 -6.94 5.31 -16.77
CA SER A 250 -7.80 4.15 -16.99
C SER A 250 -7.23 2.89 -16.35
N ILE A 251 -5.90 2.73 -16.37
CA ILE A 251 -5.20 1.62 -15.72
C ILE A 251 -5.19 1.82 -14.20
N PHE A 252 -4.82 3.01 -13.72
CA PHE A 252 -4.73 3.27 -12.28
C PHE A 252 -6.09 3.13 -11.58
N TYR A 253 -7.14 3.77 -12.08
CA TYR A 253 -8.46 3.67 -11.45
C TYR A 253 -9.20 2.38 -11.81
N GLY A 254 -8.92 1.81 -12.98
CA GLY A 254 -9.62 0.64 -13.49
C GLY A 254 -9.13 -0.69 -12.97
N GLU A 255 -7.81 -0.85 -12.78
CA GLU A 255 -7.22 -2.15 -12.42
C GLU A 255 -6.97 -2.30 -10.91
N ASN A 256 -7.03 -1.20 -10.15
CA ASN A 256 -6.78 -1.24 -8.71
C ASN A 256 -8.06 -1.29 -7.89
N GLN A 257 -7.99 -2.01 -6.78
CA GLN A 257 -9.02 -2.01 -5.76
C GLN A 257 -8.81 -0.84 -4.81
N PHE A 258 -9.76 0.10 -4.73
CA PHE A 258 -9.72 1.19 -3.76
C PHE A 258 -10.46 0.79 -2.49
N ARG A 259 -9.75 0.85 -1.36
CA ARG A 259 -10.25 0.46 -0.05
C ARG A 259 -10.59 1.70 0.78
N PHE A 260 -11.81 1.71 1.32
CA PHE A 260 -12.31 2.73 2.21
C PHE A 260 -12.76 2.10 3.52
N ARG A 261 -12.32 2.65 4.64
CA ARG A 261 -12.62 2.11 5.98
C ARG A 261 -14.09 2.32 6.39
N TYR A 262 -14.77 3.25 5.76
CA TYR A 262 -16.17 3.61 6.03
C TYR A 262 -16.72 4.47 4.88
N LEU A 263 -18.05 4.63 4.81
CA LEU A 263 -18.72 5.39 3.74
C LEU A 263 -18.33 6.87 3.70
N ASP A 264 -18.07 7.50 4.83
CA ASP A 264 -17.58 8.88 4.87
C ASP A 264 -16.21 9.00 4.17
N ALA A 265 -15.26 8.11 4.45
CA ALA A 265 -13.97 8.09 3.77
C ALA A 265 -14.13 7.91 2.25
N LEU A 266 -15.11 7.10 1.83
CA LEU A 266 -15.48 6.99 0.41
C LEU A 266 -15.99 8.33 -0.12
N GLN A 267 -16.94 8.99 0.55
CA GLN A 267 -17.46 10.29 0.15
C GLN A 267 -16.35 11.35 0.04
N VAL A 268 -15.51 11.49 1.06
CA VAL A 268 -14.37 12.41 1.08
C VAL A 268 -13.41 12.10 -0.08
N GLY A 269 -13.10 10.82 -0.30
CA GLY A 269 -12.25 10.38 -1.40
C GLY A 269 -12.83 10.71 -2.78
N LEU A 270 -14.11 10.41 -3.00
CA LEU A 270 -14.80 10.69 -4.26
C LEU A 270 -14.94 12.19 -4.55
N ASN A 271 -15.09 13.02 -3.51
CA ASN A 271 -15.12 14.48 -3.64
C ASN A 271 -13.77 15.07 -4.04
N GLN A 272 -12.67 14.41 -3.67
CA GLN A 272 -11.31 14.80 -4.09
C GLN A 272 -10.98 14.38 -5.52
N MET A 273 -11.78 13.48 -6.10
CA MET A 273 -11.59 12.97 -7.45
C MET A 273 -12.43 13.77 -8.46
N GLY A 274 -11.87 14.00 -9.65
CA GLY A 274 -12.65 14.50 -10.78
C GLY A 274 -13.66 13.45 -11.28
N LYS A 275 -14.71 13.91 -11.98
CA LYS A 275 -15.75 13.03 -12.54
C LYS A 275 -15.17 11.90 -13.38
N ASP A 276 -14.23 12.20 -14.27
CA ASP A 276 -13.59 11.21 -15.14
C ASP A 276 -12.87 10.11 -14.35
N ALA A 277 -12.24 10.46 -13.22
CA ALA A 277 -11.56 9.49 -12.36
C ALA A 277 -12.57 8.58 -11.66
N ARG A 278 -13.69 9.14 -11.14
CA ARG A 278 -14.77 8.35 -10.53
C ARG A 278 -15.36 7.33 -11.51
N GLN A 279 -15.55 7.73 -12.77
CA GLN A 279 -16.05 6.87 -13.84
C GLN A 279 -15.07 5.79 -14.29
N GLN A 280 -13.82 5.83 -13.83
CA GLN A 280 -12.83 4.80 -14.12
C GLN A 280 -12.67 3.81 -12.97
N ILE A 281 -13.24 4.08 -11.78
CA ILE A 281 -13.19 3.15 -10.66
C ILE A 281 -14.03 1.91 -10.99
N ARG A 282 -13.37 0.74 -11.06
CA ARG A 282 -14.02 -0.56 -11.30
C ARG A 282 -14.10 -1.44 -10.06
N HIS A 283 -13.16 -1.29 -9.13
CA HIS A 283 -13.03 -2.17 -7.98
C HIS A 283 -13.01 -1.36 -6.68
N LEU A 284 -14.02 -1.57 -5.84
CA LEU A 284 -14.13 -0.94 -4.52
C LEU A 284 -14.11 -2.00 -3.43
N HIS A 285 -13.44 -1.70 -2.31
CA HIS A 285 -13.55 -2.45 -1.07
C HIS A 285 -13.98 -1.51 0.05
N ILE A 286 -15.13 -1.77 0.66
CA ILE A 286 -15.62 -1.00 1.80
C ILE A 286 -15.51 -1.87 3.03
N THR A 287 -14.72 -1.40 4.01
CA THR A 287 -14.83 -1.91 5.38
C THR A 287 -16.03 -1.19 6.03
N THR A 288 -16.94 -1.92 6.65
CA THR A 288 -18.05 -1.36 7.43
C THR A 288 -17.71 -1.53 8.90
N GLU A 289 -17.21 -0.47 9.52
CA GLU A 289 -17.11 -0.36 10.98
C GLU A 289 -18.32 0.43 11.48
N LEU A 290 -19.22 -0.23 12.22
CA LEU A 290 -20.47 0.38 12.70
C LEU A 290 -20.32 1.13 14.03
N SER A 291 -19.09 1.46 14.42
CA SER A 291 -18.76 1.95 15.76
C SER A 291 -19.29 3.35 16.09
N PHE A 292 -19.98 4.08 15.20
CA PHE A 292 -20.42 5.46 15.49
C PHE A 292 -21.77 5.83 14.85
N GLY A 293 -22.87 5.38 15.47
CA GLY A 293 -24.24 5.63 15.01
C GLY A 293 -24.67 7.10 14.87
N GLN A 294 -23.95 8.07 15.47
CA GLN A 294 -24.23 9.50 15.28
C GLN A 294 -23.40 10.14 14.15
N ARG A 295 -22.13 9.76 13.97
CA ARG A 295 -21.29 10.40 12.93
C ARG A 295 -21.75 10.03 11.52
N LEU A 296 -22.12 8.77 11.29
CA LEU A 296 -22.60 8.30 10.00
C LEU A 296 -23.79 9.14 9.47
N ALA A 297 -24.63 9.68 10.35
CA ALA A 297 -25.83 10.43 9.97
C ALA A 297 -25.57 11.76 9.26
N GLU A 298 -24.50 12.45 9.64
CA GLU A 298 -24.19 13.75 9.06
C GLU A 298 -23.33 13.61 7.80
N THR A 299 -22.54 12.53 7.72
CA THR A 299 -21.47 12.45 6.73
C THR A 299 -21.84 11.72 5.43
N VAL A 300 -22.96 10.99 5.38
CA VAL A 300 -23.40 10.33 4.13
C VAL A 300 -24.31 11.25 3.28
N VAL A 301 -24.68 12.41 3.82
CA VAL A 301 -25.39 13.45 3.06
C VAL A 301 -24.50 13.93 1.92
N GLY A 302 -24.82 13.47 0.71
CA GLY A 302 -24.11 13.82 -0.53
C GLY A 302 -23.51 12.64 -1.28
N LEU A 303 -23.23 11.50 -0.62
CA LEU A 303 -22.67 10.31 -1.28
C LEU A 303 -23.59 9.85 -2.42
N SER A 304 -24.91 9.86 -2.20
CA SER A 304 -25.92 9.50 -3.20
C SER A 304 -25.82 10.29 -4.50
N SER A 305 -25.31 11.53 -4.47
CA SER A 305 -25.08 12.34 -5.68
C SER A 305 -23.80 11.97 -6.43
N LEU A 306 -22.85 11.29 -5.77
CA LEU A 306 -21.58 10.84 -6.35
C LEU A 306 -21.67 9.42 -6.91
N LEU A 307 -22.53 8.56 -6.35
CA LEU A 307 -22.68 7.17 -6.78
C LEU A 307 -23.01 6.98 -8.28
N PRO A 308 -23.79 7.85 -8.95
CA PRO A 308 -24.04 7.74 -10.38
C PRO A 308 -22.80 7.85 -11.26
N ASP A 309 -21.73 8.48 -10.77
CA ASP A 309 -20.47 8.61 -11.50
C ASP A 309 -19.60 7.34 -11.41
N LEU A 310 -19.97 6.34 -10.60
CA LEU A 310 -19.21 5.10 -10.46
C LEU A 310 -19.67 4.04 -11.45
N THR A 311 -18.70 3.30 -12.01
CA THR A 311 -18.95 2.21 -12.96
C THR A 311 -18.36 0.89 -12.44
N LEU A 312 -18.86 0.45 -11.29
CA LEU A 312 -18.29 -0.65 -10.52
C LEU A 312 -18.47 -1.99 -11.23
N ASP A 313 -17.37 -2.69 -11.46
CA ASP A 313 -17.41 -4.10 -11.85
C ASP A 313 -17.46 -4.97 -10.59
N LYS A 314 -16.73 -4.60 -9.54
CA LYS A 314 -16.62 -5.37 -8.31
C LYS A 314 -16.74 -4.49 -7.07
N LEU A 315 -17.61 -4.89 -6.15
CA LEU A 315 -17.69 -4.34 -4.80
C LEU A 315 -17.39 -5.45 -3.80
N LYS A 316 -16.30 -5.28 -3.05
CA LYS A 316 -15.99 -6.12 -1.89
C LYS A 316 -16.48 -5.42 -0.63
N ILE A 317 -17.21 -6.13 0.21
CA ILE A 317 -17.63 -5.66 1.53
C ILE A 317 -16.93 -6.50 2.58
N SER A 318 -16.30 -5.84 3.55
CA SER A 318 -15.88 -6.49 4.79
C SER A 318 -16.54 -5.77 5.94
N THR A 319 -17.11 -6.51 6.85
CA THR A 319 -17.33 -6.04 8.21
C THR A 319 -15.96 -5.83 8.87
N GLY A 320 -15.79 -4.75 9.64
CA GLY A 320 -14.67 -4.69 10.58
C GLY A 320 -15.07 -5.43 11.86
N LYS A 321 -14.30 -5.25 12.94
CA LYS A 321 -14.77 -5.63 14.28
C LYS A 321 -16.04 -4.87 14.60
N TRP A 322 -17.17 -5.54 14.44
CA TRP A 322 -18.45 -5.08 14.95
C TRP A 322 -18.34 -5.34 16.45
N GLY A 323 -17.67 -4.42 17.15
CA GLY A 323 -17.56 -4.53 18.61
C GLY A 323 -18.95 -4.65 19.23
N ASP A 324 -19.00 -4.85 20.55
CA ASP A 324 -20.24 -5.03 21.33
C ASP A 324 -21.36 -4.04 20.95
N ALA A 325 -21.04 -2.87 20.41
CA ALA A 325 -21.97 -1.90 19.85
C ALA A 325 -22.95 -2.46 18.80
N PHE A 326 -22.54 -3.32 17.85
CA PHE A 326 -23.50 -3.86 16.88
C PHE A 326 -24.44 -4.86 17.53
N ASP A 327 -23.89 -5.78 18.31
CA ASP A 327 -24.68 -6.75 19.06
C ASP A 327 -25.64 -6.03 20.01
N THR A 328 -25.19 -4.99 20.70
CA THR A 328 -26.04 -4.14 21.56
C THR A 328 -27.09 -3.36 20.76
N HIS A 329 -26.78 -2.95 19.53
CA HIS A 329 -27.75 -2.25 18.70
C HIS A 329 -28.83 -3.22 18.21
N CYS A 330 -28.44 -4.38 17.70
CA CYS A 330 -29.34 -5.38 17.16
C CYS A 330 -30.08 -6.18 18.25
N ASP A 331 -29.48 -6.32 19.43
CA ASP A 331 -30.02 -7.01 20.61
C ASP A 331 -30.04 -6.09 21.84
N PRO A 332 -31.22 -5.60 22.27
CA PRO A 332 -31.33 -4.73 23.44
C PRO A 332 -31.23 -5.50 24.78
N ASP A 333 -31.16 -6.84 24.77
CA ASP A 333 -31.23 -7.68 25.97
C ASP A 333 -29.88 -8.35 26.30
N THR A 334 -28.82 -7.53 26.29
CA THR A 334 -27.39 -7.92 26.37
C THR A 334 -26.94 -8.67 27.63
N SER A 335 -27.84 -9.04 28.54
CA SER A 335 -27.49 -9.84 29.73
C SER A 335 -27.35 -11.34 29.48
N LEU A 336 -27.70 -11.86 28.30
CA LEU A 336 -27.70 -13.32 28.00
C LEU A 336 -26.90 -13.74 26.75
N ASN A 337 -26.02 -12.87 26.25
CA ASN A 337 -25.46 -12.95 24.89
C ASN A 337 -24.30 -13.96 24.69
N ARG A 338 -24.40 -15.17 25.23
CA ARG A 338 -23.57 -16.32 24.81
C ARG A 338 -24.35 -17.57 24.41
N MET A 339 -25.66 -17.62 24.66
CA MET A 339 -26.48 -18.82 24.40
C MET A 339 -27.32 -18.76 23.12
N TRP A 340 -27.35 -17.63 22.41
CA TRP A 340 -28.26 -17.39 21.29
C TRP A 340 -27.74 -17.91 19.95
N THR A 341 -26.46 -18.26 19.86
CA THR A 341 -25.84 -18.87 18.67
C THR A 341 -26.43 -20.23 18.27
N LEU A 342 -27.25 -20.87 19.12
CA LEU A 342 -27.83 -22.19 18.86
C LEU A 342 -29.35 -22.20 18.57
N ASN A 343 -30.09 -21.10 18.80
CA ASN A 343 -31.56 -21.15 18.83
C ASN A 343 -32.28 -20.41 17.69
N GLY A 344 -31.56 -19.87 16.70
CA GLY A 344 -32.18 -19.41 15.43
C GLY A 344 -33.19 -18.26 15.55
N VAL A 345 -33.06 -17.40 16.56
CA VAL A 345 -33.94 -16.23 16.69
C VAL A 345 -33.61 -15.23 15.58
N PRO A 346 -34.59 -14.77 14.77
CA PRO A 346 -34.32 -13.86 13.66
C PRO A 346 -33.84 -12.51 14.19
N ALA A 347 -32.69 -12.05 13.70
CA ALA A 347 -32.22 -10.69 13.95
C ALA A 347 -33.28 -9.66 13.52
N ASP A 348 -33.46 -8.61 14.34
CA ASP A 348 -34.40 -7.52 14.02
C ASP A 348 -33.84 -6.63 12.90
N HIS A 349 -34.08 -7.06 11.66
CA HIS A 349 -33.68 -6.36 10.44
C HIS A 349 -34.19 -4.91 10.36
N ASN A 350 -35.24 -4.54 11.11
CA ASN A 350 -35.77 -3.18 11.11
C ASN A 350 -34.79 -2.18 11.74
N LYS A 351 -33.84 -2.64 12.56
CA LYS A 351 -32.82 -1.78 13.15
C LYS A 351 -31.73 -1.41 12.15
N LEU A 352 -31.34 -2.34 11.28
CA LEU A 352 -30.44 -2.06 10.16
C LEU A 352 -31.03 -0.98 9.23
N GLU A 353 -32.33 -1.02 8.97
CA GLU A 353 -33.02 -0.01 8.15
C GLU A 353 -33.03 1.39 8.78
N LYS A 354 -32.85 1.50 10.10
CA LYS A 354 -32.70 2.78 10.81
C LYS A 354 -31.27 3.32 10.78
N MET A 355 -30.30 2.52 10.33
CA MET A 355 -28.92 2.95 10.25
C MET A 355 -28.74 3.92 9.09
N HIS A 356 -28.23 5.11 9.40
CA HIS A 356 -27.95 6.09 8.37
C HIS A 356 -26.80 5.62 7.47
N GLY A 357 -26.91 5.87 6.16
CA GLY A 357 -25.92 5.45 5.18
C GLY A 357 -26.11 4.03 4.64
N ILE A 358 -26.98 3.23 5.27
CA ILE A 358 -27.13 1.81 4.91
C ILE A 358 -27.72 1.66 3.50
N PHE A 359 -28.58 2.57 3.07
CA PHE A 359 -29.18 2.54 1.74
C PHE A 359 -28.22 3.00 0.65
N GLU A 360 -27.20 3.79 0.98
CA GLU A 360 -26.09 4.11 0.08
C GLU A 360 -25.22 2.88 -0.18
N LEU A 361 -25.02 2.01 0.82
CA LEU A 361 -24.41 0.69 0.61
C LEU A 361 -25.27 -0.19 -0.31
N VAL A 362 -26.59 -0.21 -0.11
CA VAL A 362 -27.51 -0.92 -1.03
C VAL A 362 -27.38 -0.34 -2.45
N ALA A 363 -27.35 0.97 -2.60
CA ALA A 363 -27.22 1.64 -3.90
C ALA A 363 -25.87 1.35 -4.58
N LEU A 364 -24.79 1.26 -3.82
CA LEU A 364 -23.47 0.83 -4.30
C LEU A 364 -23.50 -0.63 -4.76
N ALA A 365 -24.06 -1.52 -3.94
CA ALA A 365 -24.14 -2.95 -4.25
C ALA A 365 -24.96 -3.22 -5.52
N LYS A 366 -26.07 -2.51 -5.74
CA LYS A 366 -26.85 -2.60 -6.99
C LYS A 366 -26.07 -2.20 -8.25
N ARG A 367 -25.09 -1.31 -8.11
CA ARG A 367 -24.30 -0.80 -9.24
C ARG A 367 -23.14 -1.71 -9.58
N ALA A 368 -22.69 -2.53 -8.64
CA ALA A 368 -21.61 -3.47 -8.87
C ALA A 368 -22.11 -4.67 -9.68
N LYS A 369 -21.34 -5.11 -10.67
CA LYS A 369 -21.64 -6.34 -11.41
C LYS A 369 -21.43 -7.58 -10.54
N THR A 370 -20.42 -7.55 -9.68
CA THR A 370 -20.06 -8.63 -8.77
C THR A 370 -19.95 -8.10 -7.35
N LEU A 371 -20.60 -8.79 -6.40
CA LEU A 371 -20.56 -8.50 -4.98
C LEU A 371 -19.75 -9.59 -4.25
N GLU A 372 -18.70 -9.21 -3.56
CA GLU A 372 -17.86 -10.13 -2.77
C GLU A 372 -17.91 -9.78 -1.29
N TRP A 373 -17.73 -10.81 -0.47
CA TRP A 373 -17.65 -10.69 0.98
C TRP A 373 -16.25 -11.12 1.42
N SER A 374 -15.65 -10.36 2.34
CA SER A 374 -14.42 -10.82 3.00
C SER A 374 -14.82 -11.75 4.13
N GLU A 375 -14.52 -13.04 3.99
CA GLU A 375 -14.67 -13.97 5.11
C GLU A 375 -13.46 -13.80 6.03
N THR A 376 -13.66 -13.22 7.21
CA THR A 376 -12.71 -13.29 8.32
C THR A 376 -13.13 -14.49 9.17
N GLU A 377 -12.19 -15.38 9.51
CA GLU A 377 -12.49 -16.67 10.19
C GLU A 377 -13.23 -16.49 11.54
N TRP A 378 -13.25 -15.28 12.11
CA TRP A 378 -13.76 -14.98 13.44
C TRP A 378 -15.12 -14.24 13.46
N GLU A 379 -15.66 -13.78 12.33
CA GLU A 379 -16.86 -12.93 12.27
C GLU A 379 -18.05 -13.56 11.52
N VAL A 380 -18.02 -14.89 11.36
CA VAL A 380 -18.97 -15.67 10.54
C VAL A 380 -20.45 -15.32 10.80
N HIS A 381 -20.83 -15.00 12.05
CA HIS A 381 -22.23 -14.73 12.40
C HIS A 381 -22.71 -13.32 12.06
N VAL A 382 -21.94 -12.30 12.43
CA VAL A 382 -22.32 -10.90 12.20
C VAL A 382 -22.38 -10.61 10.71
N ASP A 383 -21.39 -11.14 9.99
CA ASP A 383 -21.29 -11.06 8.54
C ASP A 383 -22.47 -11.73 7.88
N ALA A 384 -22.89 -12.90 8.38
CA ALA A 384 -24.03 -13.61 7.85
C ALA A 384 -25.34 -12.82 8.02
N VAL A 385 -25.56 -12.16 9.16
CA VAL A 385 -26.77 -11.34 9.38
C VAL A 385 -26.79 -10.14 8.43
N PHE A 386 -25.70 -9.37 8.36
CA PHE A 386 -25.63 -8.21 7.50
C PHE A 386 -25.69 -8.58 6.01
N LYS A 387 -24.98 -9.64 5.60
CA LYS A 387 -25.04 -10.22 4.25
C LYS A 387 -26.46 -10.63 3.89
N THR A 388 -27.13 -11.37 4.76
CA THR A 388 -28.52 -11.80 4.55
C THR A 388 -29.45 -10.61 4.41
N TRP A 389 -29.30 -9.59 5.25
CA TRP A 389 -30.08 -8.36 5.15
C TRP A 389 -29.82 -7.64 3.82
N LEU A 390 -28.56 -7.43 3.43
CA LEU A 390 -28.20 -6.71 2.21
C LEU A 390 -28.75 -7.42 0.97
N LEU A 391 -28.58 -8.74 0.89
CA LEU A 391 -29.11 -9.56 -0.21
C LEU A 391 -30.63 -9.44 -0.32
N ARG A 392 -31.37 -9.50 0.80
CA ARG A 392 -32.83 -9.27 0.82
C ARG A 392 -33.21 -7.89 0.31
N GLN A 393 -32.45 -6.85 0.64
CA GLN A 393 -32.73 -5.50 0.12
C GLN A 393 -32.48 -5.42 -1.40
N LEU A 394 -31.50 -6.15 -1.92
CA LEU A 394 -31.25 -6.22 -3.36
C LEU A 394 -32.40 -6.95 -4.07
N GLU A 395 -32.86 -8.09 -3.55
CA GLU A 395 -34.01 -8.86 -4.08
C GLU A 395 -35.29 -8.02 -4.15
N ARG A 396 -35.66 -7.36 -3.05
CA ARG A 396 -36.85 -6.49 -2.97
C ARG A 396 -36.90 -5.43 -4.06
N THR A 397 -35.73 -5.04 -4.56
CA THR A 397 -35.63 -3.97 -5.56
C THR A 397 -35.63 -4.47 -7.00
N LYS A 398 -35.35 -5.77 -7.22
CA LYS A 398 -35.57 -6.43 -8.51
C LYS A 398 -37.06 -6.57 -8.82
N ASP A 399 -37.87 -6.84 -7.80
CA ASP A 399 -39.34 -6.99 -7.95
C ASP A 399 -40.04 -5.71 -8.43
N VAL A 400 -39.39 -4.55 -8.27
CA VAL A 400 -39.93 -3.24 -8.69
C VAL A 400 -39.49 -2.86 -10.10
N GLY A 401 -38.50 -3.55 -10.67
CA GLY A 401 -37.99 -3.32 -12.03
C GLY A 401 -37.32 -4.58 -12.57
N GLY A 402 -38.09 -5.40 -13.30
CA GLY A 402 -37.63 -6.72 -13.76
C GLY A 402 -36.54 -6.66 -14.83
N ASP A 403 -35.27 -6.64 -14.41
CA ASP A 403 -34.08 -6.97 -15.20
C ASP A 403 -33.04 -7.73 -14.34
N ASP A 404 -32.44 -8.80 -14.90
CA ASP A 404 -31.65 -9.84 -14.23
C ASP A 404 -30.23 -9.41 -13.79
N ILE A 405 -29.85 -9.75 -12.54
CA ILE A 405 -28.46 -9.75 -12.03
C ILE A 405 -28.10 -11.20 -11.66
N SER A 406 -27.03 -11.74 -12.24
CA SER A 406 -26.48 -13.07 -11.97
C SER A 406 -25.55 -13.08 -10.75
N GLU A 407 -25.75 -14.00 -9.80
CA GLU A 407 -24.81 -14.27 -8.70
C GLU A 407 -23.65 -15.19 -9.15
N THR A 408 -22.43 -14.92 -8.68
CA THR A 408 -21.21 -15.74 -8.87
C THR A 408 -20.45 -15.86 -7.57
#